data_AF-A0A4Q3A2Y6-F1
#
_entry.id   AF-A0A4Q3A2Y6-F1
#
_cell.length_a   1.000
_cell.length_b   1.000
_cell.length_c   1.000
_cell.angle_alpha   90.00
_cell.angle_beta   90.00
_cell.angle_gamma   90.00
#
_symmetry.space_group_name_H-M   'P 1'
#
loop_
_entity.id
_entity.type
_entity.pdbx_description
1 polymer ?
#
loop_
_entity_poly.entity_id
_entity_poly.type
_entity_poly.pdbx_seq_one_letter_code
_entity_poly.pdbx_strand_id
1 'polypeptide(L)'
;MTPERTPEAVLDELAARSRRARPWLVIGLLLIVGSLAGSIFWLDHLRREAERNYALAQTELEKFKAARDVIDRAQTAPEAERAQILQQGLIEAEKAAAPARPAQTALETLKIDFFLCSGAPAAVSEQARKLLALRPAKAQPWQLRALSAATNAKWNYRLSGNEIRYNPEEEDAADWLVERSAASGISLKKVLTFFPTPGTMSLFLCEGVTPAPAAAPDNQG
;
A
#
# COMPACT_ATOMS: atom_id res chain seq x y z
N MET A 1 54.58 10.55 -49.45
CA MET A 1 55.26 9.60 -48.57
C MET A 1 54.45 9.49 -47.29
N THR A 2 53.60 8.46 -47.18
CA THR A 2 52.92 8.12 -45.94
C THR A 2 53.91 7.39 -45.03
N PRO A 3 54.16 7.85 -43.79
CA PRO A 3 55.08 7.18 -42.89
C PRO A 3 54.56 5.77 -42.57
N GLU A 4 55.43 4.79 -42.76
CA GLU A 4 55.20 3.38 -42.44
C GLU A 4 55.03 3.27 -40.91
N ARG A 5 53.80 3.03 -40.46
CA ARG A 5 53.52 2.90 -39.02
C ARG A 5 54.10 1.59 -38.52
N THR A 6 54.91 1.66 -37.47
CA THR A 6 55.44 0.47 -36.81
C THR A 6 54.31 -0.30 -36.11
N PRO A 7 54.39 -1.64 -36.07
CA PRO A 7 53.35 -2.48 -35.48
C PRO A 7 53.10 -2.18 -33.99
N GLU A 8 54.11 -1.70 -33.26
CA GLU A 8 53.99 -1.28 -31.86
C GLU A 8 53.09 -0.05 -31.69
N ALA A 9 53.21 0.95 -32.57
CA ALA A 9 52.37 2.14 -32.55
C ALA A 9 50.88 1.80 -32.81
N VAL A 10 50.61 0.77 -33.61
CA VAL A 10 49.24 0.28 -33.86
C VAL A 10 48.67 -0.42 -32.61
N LEU A 11 49.48 -1.21 -31.90
CA LEU A 11 49.07 -1.88 -30.67
C LEU A 11 48.77 -0.90 -29.53
N ASP A 12 49.58 0.13 -29.36
CA ASP A 12 49.35 1.17 -28.35
C ASP A 12 48.09 2.00 -28.64
N GLU A 13 47.82 2.32 -29.92
CA GLU A 13 46.61 3.02 -30.33
C GLU A 13 45.36 2.15 -30.05
N LEU A 14 45.43 0.85 -30.31
CA LEU A 14 44.36 -0.10 -29.98
C LEU A 14 44.15 -0.24 -28.46
N ALA A 15 45.22 -0.28 -27.66
CA ALA A 15 45.14 -0.34 -26.20
C ALA A 15 44.58 0.96 -25.59
N ALA A 16 44.85 2.12 -26.19
CA ALA A 16 44.27 3.40 -25.78
C ALA A 16 42.78 3.48 -26.14
N ARG A 17 42.38 2.99 -27.32
CA ARG A 17 40.96 2.92 -27.72
C ARG A 17 40.16 1.94 -26.86
N SER A 18 40.72 0.77 -26.52
CA SER A 18 40.04 -0.21 -25.67
C SER A 18 39.80 0.33 -24.26
N ARG A 19 40.77 1.05 -23.67
CA ARG A 19 40.62 1.69 -22.35
C ARG A 19 39.52 2.75 -22.33
N ARG A 20 39.34 3.52 -23.42
CA ARG A 20 38.21 4.47 -23.54
C ARG A 20 36.86 3.78 -23.75
N ALA A 21 36.83 2.59 -24.34
CA ALA A 21 35.58 1.85 -24.58
C ALA A 21 35.06 1.09 -23.35
N ARG A 22 35.93 0.71 -22.40
CA ARG A 22 35.56 0.01 -21.15
C ARG A 22 34.43 0.67 -20.34
N PRO A 23 34.44 1.99 -20.03
CA PRO A 23 33.35 2.61 -19.28
C PRO A 23 32.01 2.52 -20.01
N TRP A 24 32.00 2.65 -21.33
CA TRP A 24 30.78 2.52 -22.15
C TRP A 24 30.22 1.10 -22.13
N LEU A 25 31.08 0.07 -22.13
CA LEU A 25 30.65 -1.32 -21.96
C LEU A 25 30.03 -1.56 -20.59
N VAL A 26 30.62 -1.01 -19.52
CA VAL A 26 30.07 -1.12 -18.16
C VAL A 26 28.71 -0.42 -18.05
N ILE A 27 28.58 0.80 -18.59
CA ILE A 27 27.31 1.53 -18.62
C ILE A 27 26.25 0.73 -19.40
N GLY A 28 26.61 0.21 -20.58
CA GLY A 28 25.71 -0.63 -21.39
C GLY A 28 25.23 -1.87 -20.62
N LEU A 29 26.14 -2.55 -19.92
CA LEU A 29 25.79 -3.70 -19.09
C LEU A 29 24.84 -3.31 -17.94
N LEU A 30 25.10 -2.21 -17.25
CA LEU A 30 24.25 -1.72 -16.16
C LEU A 30 22.84 -1.37 -16.63
N LEU A 31 22.70 -0.77 -17.81
CA LEU A 31 21.40 -0.47 -18.40
C LEU A 31 20.63 -1.76 -18.74
N ILE A 32 21.29 -2.76 -19.30
CA ILE A 32 20.67 -4.06 -19.60
C ILE A 32 20.22 -4.75 -18.32
N VAL A 33 21.08 -4.82 -17.29
CA VAL A 33 20.75 -5.44 -16.01
C VAL A 33 19.63 -4.68 -15.30
N GLY A 34 19.67 -3.34 -15.30
CA GLY A 34 18.61 -2.51 -14.73
C GLY A 34 17.27 -2.71 -15.43
N SER A 35 17.27 -2.80 -16.76
CA SER A 35 16.05 -3.09 -17.53
C SER A 35 15.50 -4.48 -17.22
N LEU A 36 16.35 -5.50 -17.09
CA LEU A 36 15.94 -6.86 -16.72
C LEU A 36 15.34 -6.91 -15.31
N ALA A 37 15.99 -6.27 -14.33
CA ALA A 37 15.49 -6.21 -12.96
C ALA A 37 14.14 -5.47 -12.88
N GLY A 38 14.01 -4.35 -13.60
CA GLY A 38 12.75 -3.59 -13.69
C GLY A 38 11.61 -4.42 -14.30
N SER A 39 11.88 -5.17 -15.37
CA SER A 39 10.88 -6.06 -15.99
C SER A 39 10.46 -7.20 -15.06
N ILE A 40 11.38 -7.80 -14.31
CA ILE A 40 11.07 -8.85 -13.33
C ILE A 40 10.18 -8.28 -12.22
N PHE A 41 10.54 -7.11 -11.68
CA PHE A 41 9.74 -6.44 -10.66
C PHE A 41 8.32 -6.12 -11.16
N TRP A 42 8.20 -5.64 -12.40
CA TRP A 42 6.91 -5.33 -13.02
C TRP A 42 6.05 -6.59 -13.24
N LEU A 43 6.65 -7.68 -13.73
CA LEU A 43 5.95 -8.96 -13.90
C LEU A 43 5.47 -9.54 -12.57
N ASP A 44 6.30 -9.43 -11.52
CA ASP A 44 5.92 -9.88 -10.19
C ASP A 44 4.79 -9.04 -9.59
N HIS A 45 4.79 -7.73 -9.84
CA HIS A 45 3.69 -6.84 -9.47
C HIS A 45 2.38 -7.22 -10.19
N LEU A 46 2.41 -7.39 -11.51
CA LEU A 46 1.24 -7.82 -12.29
C LEU A 46 0.73 -9.20 -11.86
N ARG A 47 1.63 -10.12 -11.52
CA ARG A 47 1.25 -11.43 -11.01
C ARG A 47 0.51 -11.31 -9.68
N ARG A 48 1.02 -10.49 -8.75
CA ARG A 48 0.34 -10.24 -7.47
C ARG A 48 -1.04 -9.59 -7.69
N GLU A 49 -1.17 -8.65 -8.62
CA GLU A 49 -2.48 -8.09 -9.00
C GLU A 49 -3.43 -9.16 -9.56
N ALA A 50 -2.95 -10.05 -10.43
CA ALA A 50 -3.76 -11.12 -10.99
C ALA A 50 -4.21 -12.12 -9.91
N GLU A 51 -3.33 -12.49 -8.98
CA GLU A 51 -3.66 -13.36 -7.84
C GLU A 51 -4.70 -12.69 -6.91
N ARG A 52 -4.59 -11.37 -6.67
CA ARG A 52 -5.59 -10.59 -5.91
C ARG A 52 -6.95 -10.59 -6.60
N ASN A 53 -6.99 -10.28 -7.90
CA ASN A 53 -8.22 -10.27 -8.69
C ASN A 53 -8.87 -11.65 -8.74
N TYR A 54 -8.05 -12.71 -8.84
CA TYR A 54 -8.54 -14.09 -8.80
C TYR A 54 -9.13 -14.45 -7.43
N ALA A 55 -8.47 -14.06 -6.33
CA ALA A 55 -9.00 -14.28 -4.98
C ALA A 55 -10.33 -13.55 -4.75
N LEU A 56 -10.45 -12.31 -5.22
CA LEU A 56 -11.70 -11.55 -5.19
C LEU A 56 -12.80 -12.24 -6.01
N ALA A 57 -12.49 -12.66 -7.23
CA ALA A 57 -13.43 -13.40 -8.07
C ALA A 57 -13.88 -14.72 -7.44
N GLN A 58 -12.99 -15.44 -6.75
CA GLN A 58 -13.36 -16.63 -5.98
C GLN A 58 -14.30 -16.29 -4.82
N THR A 59 -14.06 -15.20 -4.09
CA THR A 59 -14.98 -14.80 -3.01
C THR A 59 -16.36 -14.43 -3.54
N GLU A 60 -16.45 -13.73 -4.67
CA GLU A 60 -17.73 -13.45 -5.33
C GLU A 60 -18.43 -14.75 -5.77
N LEU A 61 -17.69 -15.70 -6.34
CA LEU A 61 -18.26 -16.99 -6.74
C LEU A 61 -18.83 -17.76 -5.55
N GLU A 62 -18.13 -17.77 -4.41
CA GLU A 62 -18.62 -18.42 -3.18
C GLU A 62 -19.85 -17.69 -2.61
N LYS A 63 -19.93 -16.36 -2.70
CA LYS A 63 -21.15 -15.61 -2.35
C LYS A 63 -22.33 -16.03 -3.23
N PHE A 64 -22.11 -16.14 -4.54
CA PHE A 64 -23.15 -16.59 -5.48
C PHE A 64 -23.60 -18.02 -5.21
N LYS A 65 -22.68 -18.94 -4.89
CA LYS A 65 -23.03 -20.31 -4.50
C LYS A 65 -23.84 -20.34 -3.20
N ALA A 66 -23.39 -19.65 -2.15
CA ALA A 66 -24.10 -19.58 -0.88
C ALA A 66 -25.51 -18.99 -1.04
N ALA A 67 -25.65 -17.91 -1.82
CA ALA A 67 -26.95 -17.33 -2.13
C ALA A 67 -27.86 -18.31 -2.89
N ARG A 68 -27.30 -19.05 -3.85
CA ARG A 68 -28.04 -20.09 -4.59
C ARG A 68 -28.50 -21.22 -3.69
N ASP A 69 -27.66 -21.71 -2.77
CA ASP A 69 -28.01 -22.75 -1.81
C ASP A 69 -29.13 -22.32 -0.86
N VAL A 70 -29.17 -21.03 -0.49
CA VAL A 70 -30.28 -20.46 0.31
C VAL A 70 -31.58 -20.46 -0.50
N ILE A 71 -31.52 -20.08 -1.78
CA ILE A 71 -32.70 -20.06 -2.67
C ILE A 71 -33.22 -21.49 -2.89
N ASP A 72 -32.36 -22.46 -3.15
CA ASP A 72 -32.75 -23.86 -3.36
C ASP A 72 -33.38 -24.48 -2.09
N ARG A 73 -32.82 -24.18 -0.91
CA ARG A 73 -33.43 -24.54 0.39
C ARG A 73 -34.79 -23.88 0.60
N ALA A 74 -34.95 -22.61 0.26
CA ALA A 74 -36.22 -21.92 0.38
C ALA A 74 -37.27 -22.49 -0.59
N GLN A 75 -36.90 -22.87 -1.81
CA GLN A 75 -37.83 -23.45 -2.78
C GLN A 75 -38.38 -24.81 -2.32
N THR A 76 -37.58 -25.62 -1.64
CA THR A 76 -37.95 -26.96 -1.17
C THR A 76 -38.70 -26.95 0.16
N ALA A 77 -38.71 -25.81 0.88
CA ALA A 77 -39.35 -25.67 2.17
C ALA A 77 -40.87 -25.37 2.08
N PRO A 78 -41.66 -25.80 3.08
CA PRO A 78 -43.07 -25.42 3.22
C PRO A 78 -43.22 -23.90 3.27
N GLU A 79 -44.30 -23.37 2.68
CA GLU A 79 -44.51 -21.92 2.50
C GLU A 79 -44.41 -21.12 3.82
N ALA A 80 -44.83 -21.71 4.94
CA ALA A 80 -44.74 -21.11 6.27
C ALA A 80 -43.30 -20.89 6.79
N GLU A 81 -42.32 -21.66 6.30
CA GLU A 81 -40.92 -21.60 6.73
C GLU A 81 -40.01 -20.84 5.75
N ARG A 82 -40.49 -20.60 4.52
CA ARG A 82 -39.70 -19.93 3.46
C ARG A 82 -39.18 -18.56 3.86
N ALA A 83 -40.02 -17.74 4.49
CA ALA A 83 -39.64 -16.41 4.92
C ALA A 83 -38.51 -16.45 5.96
N GLN A 84 -38.53 -17.45 6.84
CA GLN A 84 -37.54 -17.61 7.91
C GLN A 84 -36.20 -18.11 7.35
N ILE A 85 -36.23 -19.04 6.41
CA ILE A 85 -35.04 -19.57 5.71
C ILE A 85 -34.37 -18.49 4.87
N LEU A 86 -35.14 -17.66 4.16
CA LEU A 86 -34.59 -16.55 3.39
C LEU A 86 -33.93 -15.51 4.30
N GLN A 87 -34.56 -15.19 5.44
CA GLN A 87 -34.03 -14.20 6.38
C GLN A 87 -32.76 -14.69 7.08
N GLN A 88 -32.71 -15.95 7.53
CA GLN A 88 -31.49 -16.56 8.06
C GLN A 88 -30.40 -16.71 7.00
N GLY A 89 -30.76 -17.13 5.79
CA GLY A 89 -29.82 -17.30 4.69
C GLY A 89 -29.19 -15.98 4.22
N LEU A 90 -29.92 -14.87 4.27
CA LEU A 90 -29.36 -13.53 4.02
C LEU A 90 -28.32 -13.13 5.08
N ILE A 91 -28.61 -13.39 6.36
CA ILE A 91 -27.68 -13.11 7.46
C ILE A 91 -26.43 -13.99 7.36
N GLU A 92 -26.58 -15.27 7.01
CA GLU A 92 -25.47 -16.21 6.79
C GLU A 92 -24.63 -15.82 5.57
N ALA A 93 -25.26 -15.44 4.47
CA ALA A 93 -24.57 -14.97 3.26
C ALA A 93 -23.82 -13.66 3.51
N GLU A 94 -24.39 -12.72 4.26
CA GLU A 94 -23.73 -11.47 4.64
C GLU A 94 -22.53 -11.72 5.57
N LYS A 95 -22.64 -12.70 6.48
CA LYS A 95 -21.54 -13.12 7.36
C LYS A 95 -20.44 -13.86 6.60
N ALA A 96 -20.78 -14.61 5.54
CA ALA A 96 -19.83 -15.25 4.63
C ALA A 96 -19.19 -14.26 3.65
N ALA A 97 -19.85 -13.13 3.37
CA ALA A 97 -19.40 -12.07 2.47
C ALA A 97 -18.46 -11.04 3.14
N ALA A 98 -18.11 -11.21 4.42
CA ALA A 98 -17.09 -10.40 5.06
C ALA A 98 -15.77 -10.47 4.26
N PRO A 99 -15.12 -9.32 3.98
CA PRO A 99 -14.03 -9.23 2.99
C PRO A 99 -12.90 -10.20 3.31
N ALA A 100 -12.31 -10.70 2.23
CA ALA A 100 -11.37 -11.81 2.21
C ALA A 100 -10.32 -11.73 3.34
N ARG A 101 -10.20 -12.86 4.07
CA ARG A 101 -9.19 -13.17 5.09
C ARG A 101 -7.74 -12.67 4.89
N PRO A 102 -7.12 -12.63 3.68
CA PRO A 102 -5.70 -12.28 3.54
C PRO A 102 -5.30 -10.92 4.13
N ALA A 103 -6.09 -9.87 3.93
CA ALA A 103 -5.77 -8.54 4.46
C ALA A 103 -5.89 -8.48 5.99
N GLN A 104 -6.83 -9.24 6.58
CA GLN A 104 -7.02 -9.27 8.02
C GLN A 104 -5.85 -9.98 8.73
N THR A 105 -5.33 -11.06 8.16
CA THR A 105 -4.13 -11.73 8.65
C THR A 105 -2.88 -10.84 8.53
N ALA A 106 -2.76 -10.07 7.44
CA ALA A 106 -1.67 -9.10 7.29
C ALA A 106 -1.72 -8.02 8.38
N LEU A 107 -2.91 -7.56 8.78
CA LEU A 107 -3.07 -6.58 9.86
C LEU A 107 -2.70 -7.12 11.25
N GLU A 108 -2.70 -8.45 11.45
CA GLU A 108 -2.33 -9.04 12.75
C GLU A 108 -0.83 -8.86 13.07
N THR A 109 0.01 -8.78 12.04
CA THR A 109 1.47 -8.66 12.22
C THR A 109 1.96 -7.22 12.18
N LEU A 110 1.11 -6.26 11.81
CA LEU A 110 1.48 -4.87 11.56
C LEU A 110 1.27 -3.98 12.79
N LYS A 111 2.31 -3.23 13.14
CA LYS A 111 2.20 -2.08 14.03
C LYS A 111 1.64 -0.90 13.25
N ILE A 112 0.58 -0.27 13.76
CA ILE A 112 -0.03 0.88 13.08
C ILE A 112 -0.07 2.09 14.01
N ASP A 113 0.65 3.13 13.63
CA ASP A 113 0.66 4.40 14.36
C ASP A 113 -0.28 5.40 13.66
N PHE A 114 -1.33 5.82 14.37
CA PHE A 114 -2.29 6.84 13.94
C PHE A 114 -1.83 8.20 14.48
N PHE A 115 -1.44 9.10 13.60
CA PHE A 115 -0.96 10.44 13.90
C PHE A 115 -2.08 11.46 13.68
N LEU A 116 -2.59 12.03 14.77
CA LEU A 116 -3.56 13.12 14.73
C LEU A 116 -2.82 14.46 14.69
N CYS A 117 -3.02 15.26 13.65
CA CYS A 117 -2.42 16.59 13.57
C CYS A 117 -2.91 17.52 14.69
N SER A 118 -1.98 18.31 15.24
CA SER A 118 -2.32 19.40 16.14
C SER A 118 -3.26 20.40 15.43
N GLY A 119 -4.38 20.72 16.08
CA GLY A 119 -5.41 21.58 15.51
C GLY A 119 -6.45 20.85 14.65
N ALA A 120 -6.37 19.52 14.53
CA ALA A 120 -7.43 18.75 13.89
C ALA A 120 -8.77 18.90 14.64
N PRO A 121 -9.91 19.01 13.92
CA PRO A 121 -11.23 19.09 14.54
C PRO A 121 -11.54 17.89 15.46
N ALA A 122 -12.43 18.11 16.43
CA ALA A 122 -12.88 17.04 17.33
C ALA A 122 -13.47 15.83 16.56
N ALA A 123 -14.18 16.08 15.45
CA ALA A 123 -14.71 15.05 14.57
C ALA A 123 -13.61 14.11 14.02
N VAL A 124 -12.45 14.66 13.66
CA VAL A 124 -11.30 13.87 13.18
C VAL A 124 -10.70 13.02 14.30
N SER A 125 -10.71 13.54 15.54
CA SER A 125 -10.28 12.79 16.72
C SER A 125 -11.20 11.61 17.03
N GLU A 126 -12.52 11.78 16.89
CA GLU A 126 -13.49 10.69 17.06
C GLU A 126 -13.36 9.64 15.96
N GLN A 127 -13.20 10.10 14.71
CA GLN A 127 -12.92 9.26 13.55
C GLN A 127 -11.66 8.40 13.77
N ALA A 128 -10.58 8.98 14.27
CA ALA A 128 -9.36 8.24 14.61
C ALA A 128 -9.62 7.10 15.61
N ARG A 129 -10.45 7.35 16.63
CA ARG A 129 -10.81 6.33 17.63
C ARG A 129 -11.68 5.21 17.03
N LYS A 130 -12.58 5.55 16.09
CA LYS A 130 -13.36 4.55 15.36
C LYS A 130 -12.47 3.64 14.51
N LEU A 131 -11.48 4.21 13.82
CA LEU A 131 -10.50 3.41 13.08
C LEU A 131 -9.64 2.54 14.00
N LEU A 132 -9.20 3.08 15.13
CA LEU A 132 -8.44 2.32 16.12
C LEU A 132 -9.23 1.11 16.67
N ALA A 133 -10.55 1.23 16.77
CA ALA A 133 -11.44 0.14 17.19
C ALA A 133 -11.56 -1.00 16.15
N LEU A 134 -11.11 -0.78 14.89
CA LEU A 134 -11.06 -1.83 13.87
C LEU A 134 -9.89 -2.80 14.07
N ARG A 135 -9.02 -2.57 15.07
CA ARG A 135 -7.85 -3.40 15.35
C ARG A 135 -8.26 -4.86 15.59
N PRO A 136 -7.71 -5.83 14.84
CA PRO A 136 -7.91 -7.25 15.11
C PRO A 136 -7.44 -7.62 16.52
N ALA A 137 -8.10 -8.61 17.15
CA ALA A 137 -7.79 -9.01 18.52
C ALA A 137 -6.35 -9.49 18.72
N LYS A 138 -5.75 -10.09 17.69
CA LYS A 138 -4.36 -10.61 17.69
C LYS A 138 -3.33 -9.63 17.14
N ALA A 139 -3.75 -8.42 16.77
CA ALA A 139 -2.84 -7.48 16.13
C ALA A 139 -1.78 -6.95 17.07
N GLN A 140 -0.63 -6.60 16.49
CA GLN A 140 0.36 -5.74 17.14
C GLN A 140 -0.29 -4.43 17.62
N PRO A 141 0.34 -3.70 18.55
CA PRO A 141 -0.23 -2.49 19.11
C PRO A 141 -0.52 -1.44 18.03
N TRP A 142 -1.80 -1.06 17.90
CA TRP A 142 -2.20 0.14 17.18
C TRP A 142 -2.28 1.29 18.18
N GLN A 143 -1.70 2.44 17.84
CA GLN A 143 -1.56 3.55 18.79
C GLN A 143 -2.00 4.86 18.17
N LEU A 144 -2.75 5.64 18.93
CA LEU A 144 -3.04 7.03 18.59
C LEU A 144 -1.95 7.93 19.19
N ARG A 145 -1.35 8.77 18.35
CA ARG A 145 -0.27 9.71 18.70
C ARG A 145 -0.63 11.10 18.20
N ALA A 146 -0.17 12.12 18.91
CA ALA A 146 -0.25 13.49 18.43
C ALA A 146 0.92 13.78 17.47
N LEU A 147 0.62 14.39 16.33
CA LEU A 147 1.61 15.01 15.45
C LEU A 147 1.66 16.51 15.75
N SER A 148 2.77 16.96 16.34
CA SER A 148 2.95 18.38 16.65
C SER A 148 3.02 19.21 15.36
N ALA A 149 2.61 20.48 15.46
CA ALA A 149 2.70 21.42 14.34
C ALA A 149 4.16 21.57 13.83
N ALA A 150 5.13 21.56 14.74
CA ALA A 150 6.55 21.61 14.40
C ALA A 150 7.02 20.39 13.59
N THR A 151 6.54 19.18 13.92
CA THR A 151 6.86 17.99 13.13
C THR A 151 6.17 18.03 11.76
N ASN A 152 4.92 18.47 11.70
CA ASN A 152 4.20 18.61 10.43
C ASN A 152 4.78 19.71 9.52
N ALA A 153 5.44 20.72 10.09
CA ALA A 153 6.11 21.78 9.33
C ALA A 153 7.40 21.33 8.63
N LYS A 154 7.96 20.15 8.98
CA LYS A 154 9.13 19.59 8.30
C LYS A 154 8.79 19.26 6.84
N TRP A 155 9.77 19.46 5.95
CA TRP A 155 9.59 19.37 4.50
C TRP A 155 8.99 18.03 4.01
N ASN A 156 9.24 16.94 4.74
CA ASN A 156 8.81 15.58 4.42
C ASN A 156 7.45 15.18 5.01
N TYR A 157 6.84 16.03 5.83
CA TYR A 157 5.48 15.82 6.34
C TYR A 157 4.50 16.72 5.59
N ARG A 158 4.46 18.03 5.87
CA ARG A 158 3.59 19.05 5.24
C ARG A 158 2.19 18.53 4.90
N LEU A 159 1.59 17.79 5.82
CA LEU A 159 0.32 17.10 5.62
C LEU A 159 -0.82 18.09 5.81
N SER A 160 -1.70 18.19 4.81
CA SER A 160 -2.92 19.00 4.81
C SER A 160 -4.19 18.17 4.70
N GLY A 161 -4.06 16.84 4.67
CA GLY A 161 -5.15 15.89 4.48
C GLY A 161 -4.79 14.54 5.08
N ASN A 162 -5.74 13.61 5.03
CA ASN A 162 -5.51 12.29 5.61
C ASN A 162 -4.73 11.39 4.63
N GLU A 163 -3.71 10.72 5.15
CA GLU A 163 -2.76 9.95 4.36
C GLU A 163 -2.38 8.65 5.09
N ILE A 164 -2.13 7.59 4.34
CA ILE A 164 -1.56 6.35 4.84
C ILE A 164 -0.21 6.12 4.16
N ARG A 165 0.85 6.05 4.97
CA ARG A 165 2.21 5.71 4.53
C ARG A 165 2.50 4.26 4.81
N TYR A 166 2.87 3.51 3.78
CA TYR A 166 3.05 2.06 3.81
C TYR A 166 4.29 1.62 3.01
N ASN A 167 4.84 0.46 3.35
CA ASN A 167 5.84 -0.24 2.54
C ASN A 167 5.16 -1.07 1.44
N PRO A 168 5.81 -1.37 0.30
CA PRO A 168 5.20 -2.15 -0.78
C PRO A 168 4.60 -3.49 -0.36
N GLU A 169 5.20 -4.19 0.60
CA GLU A 169 4.73 -5.46 1.15
C GLU A 169 3.48 -5.32 2.04
N GLU A 170 3.09 -4.11 2.41
CA GLU A 170 1.97 -3.79 3.30
C GLU A 170 0.77 -3.24 2.53
N GLU A 171 0.83 -3.25 1.19
CA GLU A 171 -0.17 -2.66 0.31
C GLU A 171 -1.58 -3.20 0.58
N ASP A 172 -1.72 -4.52 0.74
CA ASP A 172 -3.03 -5.15 0.96
C ASP A 172 -3.66 -4.69 2.28
N ALA A 173 -2.85 -4.51 3.32
CA ALA A 173 -3.29 -3.96 4.60
C ALA A 173 -3.67 -2.47 4.48
N ALA A 174 -2.93 -1.71 3.66
CA ALA A 174 -3.23 -0.32 3.39
C ALA A 174 -4.54 -0.17 2.60
N ASP A 175 -4.79 -1.02 1.60
CA ASP A 175 -6.03 -1.04 0.83
C ASP A 175 -7.24 -1.36 1.71
N TRP A 176 -7.12 -2.37 2.56
CA TRP A 176 -8.16 -2.69 3.53
C TRP A 176 -8.48 -1.52 4.46
N LEU A 177 -7.45 -0.82 4.96
CA LEU A 177 -7.65 0.34 5.82
C LEU A 177 -8.30 1.49 5.09
N VAL A 178 -7.94 1.74 3.82
CA VAL A 178 -8.58 2.77 2.99
C VAL A 178 -10.06 2.45 2.79
N GLU A 179 -10.40 1.21 2.41
CA GLU A 179 -11.79 0.79 2.19
C GLU A 179 -12.63 0.93 3.47
N ARG A 180 -12.10 0.45 4.61
CA ARG A 180 -12.80 0.53 5.90
C ARG A 180 -12.90 1.96 6.44
N SER A 181 -11.91 2.79 6.14
CA SER A 181 -11.94 4.20 6.51
C SER A 181 -12.97 4.97 5.69
N ALA A 182 -13.11 4.66 4.41
CA ALA A 182 -14.14 5.24 3.55
C ALA A 182 -15.56 4.91 4.07
N ALA A 183 -15.79 3.67 4.51
CA ALA A 183 -17.05 3.28 5.17
C ALA A 183 -17.34 4.07 6.47
N SER A 184 -16.30 4.64 7.09
CA SER A 184 -16.39 5.50 8.27
C SER A 184 -16.40 7.01 7.94
N GLY A 185 -16.47 7.37 6.66
CA GLY A 185 -16.48 8.76 6.18
C GLY A 185 -15.11 9.43 6.16
N ILE A 186 -14.02 8.66 6.15
CA ILE A 186 -12.64 9.17 6.15
C ILE A 186 -11.99 8.80 4.83
N SER A 187 -11.67 9.80 4.02
CA SER A 187 -10.91 9.60 2.78
C SER A 187 -9.41 9.57 3.07
N LEU A 188 -8.74 8.44 2.82
CA LEU A 188 -7.30 8.28 2.99
C LEU A 188 -6.58 8.24 1.65
N LYS A 189 -5.53 9.04 1.49
CA LYS A 189 -4.61 8.94 0.36
C LYS A 189 -3.51 7.92 0.65
N LYS A 190 -3.32 6.95 -0.24
CA LYS A 190 -2.16 6.02 -0.18
C LYS A 190 -0.87 6.71 -0.65
N VAL A 191 0.20 6.57 0.12
CA VAL A 191 1.53 7.05 -0.22
C VAL A 191 2.57 6.01 0.17
N LEU A 192 3.45 5.61 -0.75
CA LEU A 192 4.59 4.77 -0.42
C LEU A 192 5.56 5.54 0.47
N THR A 193 6.03 4.93 1.55
CA THR A 193 7.04 5.57 2.39
C THR A 193 8.39 5.65 1.67
N PHE A 194 9.07 6.78 1.81
CA PHE A 194 10.44 6.95 1.31
C PHE A 194 11.48 6.22 2.18
N PHE A 195 11.16 6.01 3.45
CA PHE A 195 12.03 5.33 4.42
C PHE A 195 11.31 4.08 4.91
N PRO A 196 11.58 2.92 4.29
CA PRO A 196 10.84 1.71 4.61
C PRO A 196 11.14 1.26 6.03
N THR A 197 10.07 1.00 6.78
CA THR A 197 10.14 0.48 8.15
C THR A 197 9.27 -0.77 8.20
N PRO A 198 9.79 -1.94 7.79
CA PRO A 198 8.99 -3.15 7.63
C PRO A 198 8.19 -3.49 8.88
N GLY A 199 6.91 -3.84 8.68
CA GLY A 199 6.02 -4.20 9.78
C GLY A 199 5.38 -3.00 10.48
N THR A 200 5.56 -1.79 9.95
CA THR A 200 5.03 -0.56 10.54
C THR A 200 4.39 0.33 9.49
N MET A 201 3.12 0.67 9.72
CA MET A 201 2.36 1.59 8.90
C MET A 201 2.02 2.86 9.68
N SER A 202 2.01 4.01 9.00
CA SER A 202 1.67 5.29 9.61
C SER A 202 0.44 5.88 8.93
N LEU A 203 -0.65 6.06 9.68
CA LEU A 203 -1.80 6.84 9.23
C LEU A 203 -1.71 8.25 9.79
N PHE A 204 -1.97 9.24 8.95
CA PHE A 204 -2.02 10.64 9.33
C PHE A 204 -3.42 11.18 9.13
N LEU A 205 -3.94 11.84 10.14
CA LEU A 205 -5.27 12.42 10.17
C LEU A 205 -5.12 13.94 10.38
N CYS A 206 -5.10 14.66 9.26
CA CYS A 206 -4.75 16.08 9.18
C CYS A 206 -5.75 16.89 8.35
N GLU A 207 -6.90 16.31 8.03
CA GLU A 207 -7.98 17.02 7.37
C GLU A 207 -8.44 18.25 8.16
N GLY A 208 -8.61 19.36 7.44
CA GLY A 208 -8.95 20.66 8.02
C GLY A 208 -7.77 21.39 8.68
N VAL A 209 -6.56 20.82 8.66
CA VAL A 209 -5.35 21.48 9.18
C VAL A 209 -4.65 22.23 8.06
N THR A 210 -4.42 23.53 8.27
CA THR A 210 -3.56 24.32 7.39
C THR A 210 -2.11 24.06 7.79
N PRO A 211 -1.24 23.56 6.88
CA PRO A 211 0.17 23.37 7.19
C PRO A 211 0.78 24.71 7.61
N ALA A 212 1.53 24.72 8.71
CA ALA A 212 2.29 25.91 9.07
C ALA A 212 3.21 26.30 7.90
N PRO A 213 3.42 27.61 7.64
CA PRO A 213 4.41 28.03 6.67
C PRO A 213 5.75 27.40 7.06
N ALA A 214 6.50 26.93 6.05
CA ALA A 214 7.81 26.34 6.29
C ALA A 214 8.62 27.34 7.13
N ALA A 215 9.11 26.89 8.28
CA ALA A 215 10.09 27.68 9.01
C ALA A 215 11.23 27.98 8.02
N ALA A 216 11.63 29.25 7.94
CA ALA A 216 12.75 29.66 7.10
C ALA A 216 13.93 28.72 7.40
N PRO A 217 14.68 28.25 6.40
CA PRO A 217 15.83 27.40 6.66
C PRO A 217 16.73 28.11 7.64
N ASP A 218 16.91 27.51 8.82
CA ASP A 218 17.93 27.93 9.77
C ASP A 218 19.27 27.76 9.04
N ASN A 219 19.78 28.84 8.49
CA ASN A 219 21.16 28.98 8.04
C ASN A 219 22.05 28.94 9.29
N GLN A 220 22.18 27.77 9.90
CA GLN A 220 23.28 27.51 10.83
C GLN A 220 24.49 27.14 9.97
N GLY A 221 25.37 28.14 9.80
CA GLY A 221 26.66 28.02 9.14
C GLY A 221 27.71 27.29 9.97
#